data_AF-A0A3N5WP60-F1
#
_entry.id   AF-A0A3N5WP60-F1
#
_cell.length_a   1.000
_cell.length_b   1.000
_cell.length_c   1.000
_cell.angle_alpha   90.00
_cell.angle_beta   90.00
_cell.angle_gamma   90.00
#
_symmetry.space_group_name_H-M   'P 1'
#
loop_
_entity.id
_entity.type
_entity.pdbx_description
1 polymer ?
#
loop_
_entity_poly.entity_id
_entity_poly.type
_entity_poly.pdbx_seq_one_letter_code
_entity_poly.pdbx_strand_id
1 'polypeptide(L)'
;MIRQYIDTALSLAHYELIKDEEPYYGEVPQLQGVWATGKTLEECRQRLAEVIDGWVLVRLSRGLAIPPLGDVSLTIPKEMRIA
;
A
#
# COMPACT_ATOMS: atom_id res chain seq x y z
N MET A 1 1.16 6.82 11.87
CA MET A 1 1.26 7.58 10.60
C MET A 1 1.48 6.64 9.42
N ILE A 2 2.66 6.05 9.22
CA ILE A 2 2.91 5.12 8.08
C ILE A 2 2.07 3.84 8.18
N ARG A 3 2.13 3.15 9.32
CA ARG A 3 1.32 1.95 9.55
C ARG A 3 -0.19 2.18 9.35
N GLN A 4 -0.71 3.29 9.87
CA GLN A 4 -2.11 3.66 9.68
C GLN A 4 -2.47 3.85 8.21
N TYR A 5 -1.61 4.49 7.42
CA TYR A 5 -1.82 4.65 5.98
C TYR A 5 -1.88 3.29 5.26
N ILE A 6 -0.97 2.37 5.60
CA ILE A 6 -0.94 1.02 5.04
C ILE A 6 -2.19 0.23 5.44
N ASP A 7 -2.56 0.26 6.73
CA ASP A 7 -3.76 -0.41 7.22
C ASP A 7 -5.02 0.13 6.52
N THR A 8 -5.11 1.45 6.30
CA THR A 8 -6.19 2.07 5.53
C THR A 8 -6.16 1.64 4.07
N ALA A 9 -4.99 1.61 3.43
CA ALA A 9 -4.85 1.12 2.05
C ALA A 9 -5.32 -0.32 1.90
N LEU A 10 -4.94 -1.21 2.84
CA LEU A 10 -5.39 -2.60 2.87
C LEU A 10 -6.90 -2.72 3.10
N SER A 11 -7.50 -1.85 3.93
CA SER A 11 -8.96 -1.85 4.12
C SER A 11 -9.76 -1.41 2.88
N LEU A 12 -9.12 -0.65 1.99
CA LEU A 12 -9.68 -0.17 0.72
C LEU A 12 -9.32 -1.10 -0.45
N ALA A 13 -8.56 -2.16 -0.20
CA ALA A 13 -8.11 -3.06 -1.25
C ALA A 13 -9.29 -3.84 -1.85
N HIS A 14 -9.25 -4.00 -3.17
CA HIS A 14 -10.12 -4.91 -3.88
C HIS A 14 -9.42 -6.27 -4.02
N TYR A 15 -10.14 -7.35 -3.77
CA TYR A 15 -9.64 -8.71 -3.91
C TYR A 15 -10.50 -9.48 -4.91
N GLU A 16 -9.85 -10.20 -5.80
CA GLU A 16 -10.48 -11.00 -6.84
C GLU A 16 -9.79 -12.36 -6.97
N LEU A 17 -10.56 -13.39 -7.34
CA LEU A 17 -9.99 -14.68 -7.75
C LEU A 17 -9.71 -14.67 -9.25
N ILE A 18 -8.46 -14.89 -9.62
CA ILE A 18 -8.00 -14.93 -11.01
C ILE A 18 -7.56 -16.34 -11.42
N LYS A 19 -7.49 -16.60 -12.74
CA LYS A 19 -7.00 -17.87 -13.28
C LYS A 19 -5.47 -17.83 -13.42
N ASP A 20 -4.78 -17.98 -12.29
CA ASP A 20 -3.32 -17.97 -12.18
C ASP A 20 -2.81 -19.05 -11.19
N GLU A 21 -1.49 -19.28 -11.12
CA GLU A 21 -0.88 -20.13 -10.09
C GLU A 21 -1.07 -19.55 -8.68
N GLU A 22 -1.14 -18.22 -8.57
CA GLU A 22 -1.49 -17.48 -7.37
C GLU A 22 -2.88 -16.83 -7.53
N PRO A 23 -3.96 -17.57 -7.18
CA PRO A 23 -5.30 -17.17 -7.60
C PRO A 23 -5.85 -15.96 -6.86
N TYR A 24 -5.27 -15.52 -5.73
CA TYR A 24 -5.75 -14.35 -5.00
C TYR A 24 -5.04 -13.11 -5.50
N TYR A 25 -5.74 -12.31 -6.30
CA TYR A 25 -5.31 -10.98 -6.70
C TYR A 25 -5.82 -9.93 -5.70
N GLY A 26 -4.98 -8.96 -5.38
CA GLY A 26 -5.33 -7.82 -4.54
C GLY A 26 -4.74 -6.54 -5.09
N GLU A 27 -5.53 -5.48 -5.16
CA GLU A 27 -5.09 -4.16 -5.58
C GLU A 27 -5.65 -3.06 -4.68
N VAL A 28 -5.00 -1.89 -4.68
CA VAL A 28 -5.56 -0.68 -4.05
C VAL A 28 -5.87 0.32 -5.15
N PRO A 29 -7.14 0.46 -5.60
CA PRO A 29 -7.50 1.28 -6.76
C PRO A 29 -7.04 2.74 -6.67
N GLN A 30 -6.96 3.28 -5.46
CA GLN A 30 -6.51 4.65 -5.17
C GLN A 30 -4.99 4.83 -5.33
N LEU A 31 -4.21 3.73 -5.31
CA LEU A 31 -2.76 3.74 -5.41
C LEU A 31 -2.35 3.10 -6.74
N GLN A 32 -2.24 3.92 -7.78
CA GLN A 32 -1.93 3.43 -9.13
C GLN A 32 -0.66 2.56 -9.16
N GLY A 33 -0.82 1.35 -9.70
CA GLY A 33 0.26 0.37 -9.84
C GLY A 33 0.53 -0.47 -8.60
N VAL A 34 -0.27 -0.32 -7.53
CA VAL A 34 -0.18 -1.14 -6.31
C VAL A 34 -1.11 -2.34 -6.42
N TRP A 35 -0.52 -3.52 -6.58
CA TRP A 35 -1.22 -4.79 -6.57
C TRP A 35 -0.26 -5.91 -6.14
N ALA A 36 -0.83 -7.05 -5.75
CA ALA A 36 -0.11 -8.26 -5.40
C ALA A 36 -0.95 -9.51 -5.70
N THR A 37 -0.29 -10.65 -5.80
CA THR A 37 -0.92 -11.97 -5.88
C THR A 37 -0.43 -12.88 -4.75
N GLY A 38 -1.21 -13.90 -4.40
CA GLY A 38 -0.81 -14.93 -3.44
C GLY A 38 -1.58 -16.24 -3.61
N LYS A 39 -1.06 -17.32 -3.04
CA LYS A 39 -1.71 -18.65 -3.03
C LYS A 39 -2.89 -18.71 -2.07
N THR A 40 -2.91 -17.80 -1.08
CA THR A 40 -4.00 -17.60 -0.13
C THR A 40 -4.34 -16.11 -0.03
N LEU A 41 -5.55 -15.80 0.45
CA LEU A 41 -5.95 -14.41 0.68
C LEU A 41 -5.01 -13.70 1.67
N GLU A 42 -4.59 -14.39 2.74
CA GLU A 42 -3.70 -13.79 3.75
C GLU A 42 -2.31 -13.53 3.20
N GLU A 43 -1.77 -14.44 2.39
CA GLU A 43 -0.49 -14.22 1.69
C GLU A 43 -0.57 -13.04 0.71
N CYS A 44 -1.65 -12.95 -0.07
CA CYS A 44 -1.89 -11.82 -0.97
C CYS A 44 -1.96 -10.51 -0.17
N ARG A 45 -2.68 -10.49 0.95
CA ARG A 45 -2.80 -9.33 1.84
C ARG A 45 -1.47 -8.92 2.46
N GLN A 46 -0.64 -9.88 2.87
CA GLN A 46 0.69 -9.62 3.41
C GLN A 46 1.62 -9.02 2.34
N ARG A 47 1.67 -9.61 1.15
CA ARG A 47 2.46 -9.09 0.03
C ARG A 47 1.99 -7.72 -0.43
N LEU A 48 0.68 -7.49 -0.46
CA LEU A 48 0.11 -6.18 -0.80
C LEU A 48 0.60 -5.10 0.18
N ALA A 49 0.71 -5.41 1.48
CA ALA A 49 1.28 -4.51 2.47
C ALA A 49 2.74 -4.14 2.15
N GLU A 50 3.56 -5.13 1.80
CA GLU A 50 4.97 -4.93 1.40
C GLU A 50 5.09 -4.08 0.13
N VAL A 51 4.20 -4.30 -0.85
CA VAL A 51 4.14 -3.49 -2.08
C VAL A 51 3.76 -2.04 -1.77
N ILE A 52 2.79 -1.80 -0.87
CA ILE A 52 2.41 -0.44 -0.43
C ILE A 52 3.61 0.25 0.24
N ASP A 53 4.33 -0.44 1.11
CA ASP A 53 5.55 0.08 1.75
C ASP A 53 6.59 0.53 0.72
N GLY A 54 6.94 -0.37 -0.21
CA GLY A 54 7.89 -0.06 -1.30
C GLY A 54 7.41 1.10 -2.18
N TRP A 55 6.13 1.13 -2.51
CA TRP A 55 5.52 2.18 -3.32
C TRP A 55 5.59 3.56 -2.64
N VAL A 56 5.33 3.61 -1.32
CA VAL A 56 5.47 4.83 -0.51
C VAL A 56 6.92 5.31 -0.53
N LEU A 57 7.90 4.41 -0.29
CA LEU A 57 9.32 4.76 -0.33
C LEU A 57 9.77 5.33 -1.67
N VAL A 58 9.33 4.72 -2.78
CA VAL A 58 9.65 5.22 -4.13
C VAL A 58 9.05 6.61 -4.36
N ARG A 59 7.82 6.86 -3.93
CA ARG A 59 7.22 8.21 -4.06
C ARG A 59 7.95 9.25 -3.21
N LEU A 60 8.26 8.93 -1.95
CA LEU A 60 8.99 9.82 -1.05
C LEU A 60 10.37 10.18 -1.62
N SER A 61 11.14 9.19 -2.07
CA SER A 61 12.49 9.41 -2.62
C SER A 61 12.50 10.26 -3.90
N ARG A 62 11.39 10.26 -4.65
CA ARG A 62 11.23 11.03 -5.88
C ARG A 62 10.47 12.34 -5.70
N GLY A 63 10.09 12.70 -4.46
CA GLY A 63 9.27 13.89 -4.18
C GLY A 63 7.87 13.84 -4.82
N LEU A 64 7.36 12.64 -5.12
CA LEU A 64 6.04 12.46 -5.70
C LEU A 64 4.96 12.55 -4.62
N ALA A 65 3.81 13.12 -4.97
CA ALA A 65 2.67 13.21 -4.07
C ALA A 65 2.17 11.82 -3.67
N ILE A 66 1.85 11.64 -2.39
CA ILE A 66 1.17 10.44 -1.89
C ILE A 66 -0.32 10.81 -1.75
N PRO A 67 -1.24 10.13 -2.44
CA PRO A 67 -2.67 10.40 -2.35
C PRO A 67 -3.19 10.19 -0.92
N PRO A 68 -4.08 11.04 -0.40
CA PRO A 68 -4.79 10.75 0.84
C PRO A 68 -5.75 9.57 0.65
N LEU A 69 -5.94 8.78 1.71
CA LEU A 69 -6.88 7.67 1.76
C LEU A 69 -7.95 7.98 2.81
N GLY A 70 -9.09 8.51 2.37
CA GLY A 70 -10.10 9.09 3.26
C GLY A 70 -9.50 10.24 4.08
N ASP A 71 -9.60 10.13 5.40
CA ASP A 71 -9.05 11.12 6.35
C ASP A 71 -7.57 10.89 6.68
N VAL A 72 -6.93 9.85 6.10
CA VAL A 72 -5.53 9.51 6.38
C VAL A 72 -4.62 10.05 5.28
N SER A 73 -3.70 10.94 5.65
CA SER A 73 -2.68 11.49 4.76
C SER A 73 -1.27 11.29 5.32
N LEU A 74 -0.31 10.99 4.44
CA LEU A 74 1.11 10.95 4.80
C LEU A 74 1.77 12.32 4.55
N THR A 75 2.32 12.91 5.61
CA THR A 75 3.07 14.17 5.55
C THR A 75 4.48 13.95 6.04
N ILE A 76 5.47 14.42 5.28
CA ILE A 76 6.88 14.39 5.69
C ILE A 76 7.10 15.49 6.75
N PRO A 77 7.56 15.17 7.96
CA PRO A 77 7.92 16.17 8.96
C PRO A 77 9.07 17.05 8.43
N LYS A 78 8.97 18.38 8.62
CA LYS A 78 10.00 19.33 8.18
C LYS A 78 11.28 19.25 9.02
N GLU A 79 11.17 18.83 10.27
CA GLU A 79 12.29 18.61 11.18
C GLU A 79 12.00 17.40 12.07
N MET A 80 13.00 16.53 12.25
CA MET A 80 13.05 15.61 13.39
C MET A 80 14.31 15.95 14.16
N ARG A 81 14.18 16.62 15.31
CA ARG A 81 15.29 16.75 16.24
C ARG A 81 15.45 15.42 16.95
N ILE A 82 16.45 14.66 16.53
CA ILE A 82 16.93 13.50 17.29
C ILE A 82 17.92 14.07 18.29
N ALA A 83 17.56 14.06 19.57
CA ALA A 83 18.42 14.46 20.68
C ALA A 83 19.53 13.44 20.92
#